data_AF-A0A3D5EFX2-F1
#
_entry.id   AF-A0A3D5EFX2-F1
#
_cell.length_a   1.000
_cell.length_b   1.000
_cell.length_c   1.000
_cell.angle_alpha   90.00
_cell.angle_beta   90.00
_cell.angle_gamma   90.00
#
_symmetry.space_group_name_H-M   'P 1'
#
loop_
_entity.id
_entity.type
_entity.pdbx_description
1 polymer ?
#
loop_
_entity_poly.entity_id
_entity_poly.type
_entity_poly.pdbx_seq_one_letter_code
_entity_poly.pdbx_strand_id
1 'polypeptide(L)' 'MIANTALSRQQPIQEFVDETSESFQILWPQLWIKPDVFIRTTSEDHKAHIQDLWKTLQKQNDIYLGHYSGNYC' A
#
# COMPACT_ATOMS: atom_id res chain seq x y z
N MET A 1 5.61 2.21 -10.99
CA MET A 1 5.65 2.22 -9.51
C MET A 1 5.07 3.52 -8.98
N ILE A 2 4.25 3.47 -7.93
CA ILE A 2 3.60 4.65 -7.30
C ILE A 2 4.62 5.76 -6.99
N ALA A 3 5.75 5.40 -6.38
CA ALA A 3 6.83 6.34 -6.06
C ALA A 3 7.43 7.02 -7.30
N ASN A 4 7.64 6.27 -8.39
CA ASN A 4 8.17 6.83 -9.64
C ASN A 4 7.17 7.77 -10.29
N THR A 5 5.87 7.48 -10.19
CA THR A 5 4.81 8.37 -10.70
C THR A 5 4.77 9.67 -9.91
N ALA A 6 4.81 9.62 -8.58
CA ALA A 6 4.89 10.82 -7.73
C ALA A 6 6.13 11.67 -8.07
N LEU A 7 7.30 11.02 -8.22
CA LEU A 7 8.55 11.68 -8.59
C LEU A 7 8.46 12.36 -9.96
N SER A 8 7.89 11.70 -10.98
CA SER A 8 7.70 12.28 -12.31
C SER A 8 6.80 13.52 -12.30
N ARG A 9 5.93 13.63 -11.30
CA ARG A 9 5.02 14.77 -11.07
C ARG A 9 5.59 15.81 -10.11
N GLN A 10 6.81 15.60 -9.58
CA GLN A 10 7.45 16.45 -8.58
C GLN A 10 6.56 16.67 -7.33
N GLN A 11 5.76 15.67 -7.00
CA GLN A 11 4.80 15.72 -5.90
C GLN A 11 5.28 14.85 -4.74
N PRO A 12 5.12 15.28 -3.48
CA PRO A 12 5.34 14.42 -2.32
C PRO A 12 4.52 13.11 -2.44
N ILE A 13 5.16 11.97 -2.17
CA ILE A 13 4.53 10.67 -2.40
C ILE A 13 3.26 10.48 -1.57
N GLN A 14 3.24 10.98 -0.34
CA GLN A 14 2.09 10.88 0.56
C GLN A 14 0.90 11.67 0.00
N GLU A 15 1.14 12.90 -0.44
CA GLU A 15 0.13 13.75 -1.08
C GLU A 15 -0.43 13.09 -2.35
N PHE A 16 0.44 12.55 -3.21
CA PHE A 16 0.03 11.85 -4.42
C PHE A 16 -0.93 10.67 -4.15
N VAL A 17 -0.63 9.85 -3.13
CA VAL A 17 -1.49 8.71 -2.79
C VAL A 17 -2.74 9.11 -2.02
N ASP A 18 -2.72 10.23 -1.30
CA ASP A 18 -3.87 10.81 -0.62
C ASP A 18 -4.91 11.29 -1.64
N GLU A 19 -4.49 12.14 -2.59
CA GLU A 19 -5.35 12.63 -3.69
C GLU A 19 -5.90 11.49 -4.55
N THR A 20 -5.04 10.52 -4.87
CA THR A 20 -5.45 9.35 -5.65
C THR A 20 -6.53 8.57 -4.89
N SER A 21 -6.33 8.31 -3.59
CA SER A 21 -7.30 7.56 -2.77
C SER A 21 -8.62 8.30 -2.64
N GLU A 22 -8.56 9.62 -2.41
CA GLU A 22 -9.74 10.49 -2.30
C GLU A 22 -10.58 10.47 -3.57
N SER A 23 -9.94 10.49 -4.74
CA SER A 23 -10.62 10.41 -6.04
C SER A 23 -11.48 9.14 -6.16
N PHE A 24 -11.02 8.00 -5.63
CA PHE A 24 -11.81 6.77 -5.58
C PHE A 24 -12.94 6.85 -4.55
N GLN A 25 -12.68 7.39 -3.36
CA GLN A 25 -13.71 7.55 -2.33
C GLN A 25 -14.88 8.43 -2.82
N ILE A 26 -14.58 9.47 -3.59
CA ILE A 26 -15.58 10.36 -4.19
C ILE A 26 -16.37 9.65 -5.31
N LEU A 27 -15.71 8.78 -6.08
CA LEU A 27 -16.33 8.06 -7.20
C LEU A 27 -17.31 6.96 -6.72
N TRP A 28 -16.97 6.24 -5.66
CA TRP A 28 -17.74 5.05 -5.22
C TRP A 28 -19.23 5.31 -4.98
N PRO A 29 -19.64 6.37 -4.26
CA PRO A 29 -21.06 6.70 -4.08
C PRO A 29 -21.79 6.98 -5.40
N GLN A 30 -21.10 7.56 -6.40
CA GLN A 30 -21.68 7.84 -7.72
C GLN A 30 -21.97 6.55 -8.49
N LEU A 31 -21.24 5.48 -8.16
CA LEU A 31 -21.43 4.13 -8.68
C LEU A 31 -22.34 3.27 -7.79
N TRP A 32 -23.02 3.87 -6.82
CA TRP A 32 -23.86 3.15 -5.84
C TRP A 32 -23.10 2.13 -4.99
N ILE A 33 -21.78 2.33 -4.83
CA ILE A 33 -20.91 1.51 -4.00
C ILE A 33 -20.83 2.14 -2.61
N LYS A 34 -21.20 1.37 -1.59
CA LYS A 34 -21.11 1.76 -0.18
C LYS A 34 -20.36 0.68 0.61
N PRO A 35 -19.04 0.82 0.80
CA PRO A 35 -18.28 -0.13 1.59
C PRO A 35 -18.57 0.06 3.08
N ASP A 36 -18.45 -1.01 3.86
CA ASP A 36 -18.40 -0.90 5.32
C ASP A 36 -17.08 -0.26 5.78
N VAL A 37 -15.98 -0.50 5.04
CA VAL A 37 -14.65 0.03 5.33
C VAL A 37 -13.92 0.38 4.03
N PHE A 38 -13.29 1.55 3.98
CA PHE A 38 -12.33 1.93 2.94
C PHE A 38 -10.90 1.86 3.51
N ILE A 39 -10.19 0.76 3.24
CA ILE A 39 -8.84 0.54 3.80
C ILE A 39 -7.79 1.20 2.91
N ARG A 40 -6.78 1.81 3.54
CA ARG A 40 -5.56 2.31 2.89
C ARG A 40 -4.34 1.59 3.45
N THR A 41 -3.45 1.11 2.58
CA THR A 41 -2.20 0.42 2.99
C THR A 41 -1.19 1.37 3.65
N THR A 42 -1.37 2.68 3.48
CA THR A 42 -0.61 3.73 4.17
C THR A 42 -1.09 4.00 5.61
N SER A 43 -2.22 3.42 6.03
CA SER A 43 -2.73 3.56 7.41
C SER A 43 -1.80 2.91 8.43
N GLU A 44 -1.74 3.48 9.63
CA GLU A 44 -0.91 2.95 10.73
C GLU A 44 -1.35 1.55 11.15
N ASP A 45 -2.66 1.27 11.18
CA ASP A 45 -3.20 -0.06 11.50
C ASP A 45 -2.72 -1.13 10.51
N HIS A 46 -2.73 -0.81 9.20
CA HIS A 46 -2.23 -1.73 8.18
C HIS A 46 -0.73 -1.99 8.35
N LYS A 47 0.07 -0.93 8.57
CA LYS A 47 1.51 -1.05 8.80
C LYS A 47 1.80 -1.92 10.02
N ALA A 48 1.11 -1.67 11.13
CA ALA A 48 1.27 -2.44 12.36
C ALA A 48 0.94 -3.93 12.13
N HIS A 49 -0.16 -4.22 11.44
CA HIS A 49 -0.57 -5.59 11.16
C HIS A 49 0.45 -6.35 10.30
N ILE A 50 0.98 -5.72 9.24
CA ILE A 50 1.99 -6.35 8.38
C ILE A 50 3.32 -6.54 9.11
N GLN A 51 3.70 -5.61 9.99
CA GLN A 51 4.89 -5.78 10.84
C GLN A 51 4.74 -6.97 11.80
N ASP A 52 3.55 -7.19 12.34
CA ASP A 52 3.30 -8.32 13.25
C ASP A 52 3.23 -9.66 12.51
N LEU A 53 2.66 -9.68 11.31
CA LEU A 53 2.74 -10.84 10.41
C LEU A 53 4.20 -11.18 10.09
N TRP A 54 5.02 -10.18 9.73
CA TRP A 54 6.44 -10.37 9.44
C TRP A 54 7.19 -10.99 10.62
N LYS A 55 7.00 -10.44 11.83
CA LYS A 55 7.62 -10.99 13.06
C LYS A 55 7.17 -12.43 13.32
N THR A 56 5.94 -12.77 12.99
CA THR A 56 5.41 -14.13 13.17
C THR A 56 6.11 -15.12 12.24
N LEU A 57 6.20 -14.79 10.94
CA LEU A 57 6.91 -15.60 9.96
C LEU A 57 8.40 -15.76 10.30
N GLN A 58 9.02 -14.68 10.79
CA GLN A 58 10.42 -14.74 11.26
C GLN A 58 10.58 -15.69 12.45
N LYS A 59 9.67 -15.66 13.44
CA LYS A 59 9.69 -16.56 14.60
C LYS A 59 9.45 -18.02 14.23
N GLN A 60 8.68 -18.26 13.17
CA GLN A 60 8.43 -19.60 12.63
C GLN A 60 9.56 -20.14 11.76
N ASN A 61 10.62 -19.34 11.54
CA ASN A 61 11.76 -19.67 10.68
C ASN A 61 11.36 -19.87 9.20
N ASP A 62 10.29 -19.19 8.76
CA ASP A 62 9.79 -19.19 7.38
C ASP A 62 10.48 -18.14 6.49
N ILE A 63 11.24 -17.23 7.09
CA ILE A 63 11.99 -16.17 6.39
C ILE A 63 13.48 -16.51 6.42
N TYR A 64 14.11 -16.50 5.25
CA TYR A 64 15.55 -16.67 5.11
C TYR A 64 16.13 -15.58 4.21
N LEU A 65 17.42 -15.27 4.41
CA LEU A 65 18.13 -14.34 3.55
C LEU A 65 18.52 -15.06 2.25
N GLY A 66 18.08 -14.50 1.13
CA GLY A 66 18.41 -14.99 -0.21
C GLY A 66 18.86 -13.87 -1.14
N HIS A 67 19.28 -14.24 -2.34
CA HIS A 67 19.54 -13.31 -3.42
C HIS A 67 18.55 -13.56 -4.55
N TYR A 68 17.92 -12.49 -5.05
CA TYR A 68 17.04 -12.56 -6.20
C TYR A 68 17.79 -12.07 -7.45
N SER A 69 17.85 -12.92 -8.47
CA SER A 69 18.32 -12.55 -9.81
C SER A 69 17.27 -12.96 -10.84
N GLY A 70 16.79 -12.01 -11.61
CA GLY A 70 15.74 -12.23 -12.61
C GLY A 70 15.16 -10.90 -13.07
N ASN A 71 14.34 -10.95 -14.10
CA ASN A 71 13.63 -9.78 -14.56
C ASN A 71 12.44 -9.50 -13.63
N TYR A 72 12.28 -8.23 -13.25
CA TYR A 72 11.14 -7.73 -12.49
C TYR A 72 10.45 -6.62 -13.29
N CYS A 73 9.12 -6.58 -13.29
CA CYS A 73 8.29 -5.61 -14.02
C CYS A 73 7.68 -4.57 -13.07
#